data_AF-A0A2D5Z446-F1
#
_entry.id   AF-A0A2D5Z446-F1
#
_cell.length_a   1.000
_cell.length_b   1.000
_cell.length_c   1.000
_cell.angle_alpha   90.00
_cell.angle_beta   90.00
_cell.angle_gamma   90.00
#
_symmetry.space_group_name_H-M   'P 1'
#
loop_
_entity.id
_entity.type
_entity.pdbx_description
1 polymer ?
#
loop_
_entity_poly.entity_id
_entity_poly.type
_entity_poly.pdbx_seq_one_letter_code
_entity_poly.pdbx_strand_id
1 'polypeptide(L)'
;MPRLFFAAVLVLASAASATAESPAPPHRLLPELERLVGPLIRDRDRFAYTIEATASAPMSPTQPRVEKGAGPDHRATVHVDRYGPDAWSLRVRSEISDFELWRQRDRTVLKVPAHRVAFVGAGPLAAGADSLAPRNMTARLCDAETILGSYLTLLALGGPQTLFDQFAAPHLTPDGPDAGSPTQWRVGEELLVSLAEQGITISAQDPQSRRWGVGAVSVTCRPEPDAPSLTLEGMEVREIDRTELERMLFRAMRRALSVWLPGPKVLARPAPRKVEHGELRHVDDHLLLLVHGTPQQIGRATAALVGDRFRRTIDSTIHLVGAVETIRSGKWFLAELDDAWGRLSPHIPRRHLEELEAMAQACPDVSLREARLANVFPEYFHCSGFALFGRATRDGVLYHGRVLDYMTVIGLQQAAVTVVCRPDDAYGFASAGYAGFLGVVSGMNERQISVGEMGGGGRYQWDGIPMATMMRMALEQCASLDEVRDLWRRSPRTCEYYYVFADGKAPSAVGVRATPDELEFIEPGAAHPRLGSGIPDAVVMSGGSRLEKLRRRIESAHGSIDARTAIDLMARPVSMSSNLHNVLFAPQSSEIWIANASSRRPAAEMPYVRYDLGALLAEIDARVAAAHP
;
A
#
# COMPACT_ATOMS: atom_id res chain seq x y z
N MET A 1 6.82 -17.37 -6.83
CA MET A 1 5.54 -17.64 -6.13
C MET A 1 4.36 -16.77 -6.59
N PRO A 2 4.34 -15.42 -6.52
CA PRO A 2 3.13 -14.62 -6.82
C PRO A 2 2.47 -14.94 -8.17
N ARG A 3 3.22 -14.83 -9.27
CA ARG A 3 2.75 -15.15 -10.64
C ARG A 3 2.37 -16.61 -10.86
N LEU A 4 2.78 -17.50 -9.95
CA LEU A 4 2.61 -18.95 -10.02
C LEU A 4 1.36 -19.40 -9.27
N PHE A 5 1.15 -18.84 -8.07
CA PHE A 5 -0.13 -18.92 -7.38
C PHE A 5 -1.21 -18.18 -8.18
N PHE A 6 -0.85 -17.10 -8.88
CA PHE A 6 -1.75 -16.47 -9.85
C PHE A 6 -1.85 -17.16 -11.19
N ALA A 7 -0.85 -17.91 -11.65
CA ALA A 7 -1.08 -18.86 -12.73
C ALA A 7 -2.06 -19.94 -12.28
N ALA A 8 -2.05 -20.36 -11.01
CA ALA A 8 -3.04 -21.30 -10.48
C ALA A 8 -4.43 -20.69 -10.34
N VAL A 9 -4.56 -19.54 -9.68
CA VAL A 9 -5.84 -18.85 -9.48
C VAL A 9 -6.41 -18.27 -10.78
N LEU A 10 -5.55 -17.82 -11.73
CA LEU A 10 -6.00 -17.54 -13.08
C LEU A 10 -6.31 -18.83 -13.83
N VAL A 11 -5.54 -19.92 -13.87
CA VAL A 11 -6.01 -21.13 -14.59
C VAL A 11 -7.32 -21.69 -14.01
N LEU A 12 -7.59 -21.47 -12.71
CA LEU A 12 -8.87 -21.75 -12.04
C LEU A 12 -9.99 -20.73 -12.36
N ALA A 13 -9.71 -19.58 -13.00
CA ALA A 13 -10.67 -18.48 -13.23
C ALA A 13 -10.67 -17.89 -14.66
N SER A 14 -9.59 -18.01 -15.42
CA SER A 14 -9.36 -17.54 -16.78
C SER A 14 -9.98 -18.55 -17.73
N ALA A 15 -11.31 -18.55 -17.65
CA ALA A 15 -12.31 -19.33 -18.34
C ALA A 15 -13.48 -18.36 -18.72
N ALA A 16 -13.48 -17.59 -19.86
CA ALA A 16 -14.62 -16.75 -20.38
C ALA A 16 -14.70 -16.16 -21.86
N SER A 17 -13.73 -16.13 -22.81
CA SER A 17 -13.94 -15.72 -24.27
C SER A 17 -12.80 -16.15 -25.24
N ALA A 18 -12.95 -16.71 -26.47
CA ALA A 18 -14.06 -16.76 -27.46
C ALA A 18 -14.13 -18.07 -28.36
N THR A 19 -14.00 -18.02 -29.71
CA THR A 19 -14.66 -18.99 -30.65
C THR A 19 -13.88 -19.61 -31.84
N ALA A 20 -14.02 -20.93 -32.07
CA ALA A 20 -14.12 -21.60 -33.39
C ALA A 20 -14.63 -23.06 -33.25
N GLU A 21 -15.34 -23.59 -34.24
CA GLU A 21 -15.87 -24.97 -34.23
C GLU A 21 -14.77 -26.02 -34.43
N SER A 22 -14.59 -26.94 -33.48
CA SER A 22 -13.97 -28.26 -33.71
C SER A 22 -14.29 -29.22 -32.55
N PRO A 23 -14.66 -30.49 -32.80
CA PRO A 23 -15.01 -31.44 -31.75
C PRO A 23 -13.75 -32.01 -31.07
N ALA A 24 -13.24 -31.32 -30.05
CA ALA A 24 -12.16 -31.81 -29.20
C ALA A 24 -12.66 -32.86 -28.18
N PRO A 25 -11.83 -33.86 -27.81
CA PRO A 25 -12.20 -34.92 -26.87
C PRO A 25 -12.41 -34.39 -25.44
N PRO A 26 -13.16 -35.11 -24.56
CA PRO A 26 -13.58 -34.61 -23.26
C PRO A 26 -12.38 -34.25 -22.35
N HIS A 27 -12.23 -32.95 -22.10
CA HIS A 27 -11.16 -32.39 -21.28
C HIS A 27 -11.30 -32.83 -19.82
N ARG A 28 -10.41 -33.74 -19.36
CA ARG A 28 -10.34 -34.16 -17.93
C ARG A 28 -10.04 -33.01 -16.96
N LEU A 29 -9.54 -31.88 -17.46
CA LEU A 29 -9.23 -30.71 -16.65
C LEU A 29 -10.48 -30.05 -16.05
N LEU A 30 -11.55 -29.85 -16.82
CA LEU A 30 -12.73 -29.13 -16.32
C LEU A 30 -13.41 -29.84 -15.13
N PRO A 31 -13.68 -31.16 -15.16
CA PRO A 31 -14.19 -31.88 -13.99
C PRO A 31 -13.31 -31.73 -12.74
N GLU A 32 -11.98 -31.69 -12.90
CA GLU A 32 -11.05 -31.45 -11.79
C GLU A 32 -11.09 -30.00 -11.30
N LEU A 33 -11.19 -29.00 -12.18
CA LEU A 33 -11.41 -27.60 -11.78
C LEU A 33 -12.76 -27.43 -11.06
N GLU A 34 -13.83 -28.09 -11.52
CA GLU A 34 -15.13 -28.10 -10.81
C GLU A 34 -15.03 -28.79 -9.45
N ARG A 35 -14.29 -29.90 -9.35
CA ARG A 35 -14.06 -30.61 -8.07
C ARG A 35 -13.25 -29.74 -7.09
N LEU A 36 -12.29 -28.98 -7.60
CA LEU A 36 -11.47 -28.04 -6.82
C LEU A 36 -12.26 -26.80 -6.39
N VAL A 37 -12.98 -26.10 -7.27
CA VAL A 37 -13.61 -24.80 -6.94
C VAL A 37 -15.06 -24.95 -6.46
N GLY A 38 -15.73 -26.05 -6.81
CA GLY A 38 -17.13 -26.34 -6.47
C GLY A 38 -17.49 -26.24 -4.98
N PRO A 39 -16.65 -26.67 -4.01
CA PRO A 39 -16.94 -26.49 -2.59
C PRO A 39 -17.03 -25.02 -2.16
N LEU A 40 -16.20 -24.14 -2.73
CA LEU A 40 -16.20 -22.70 -2.46
C LEU A 40 -17.37 -21.96 -3.13
N ILE A 41 -17.74 -22.35 -4.35
CA ILE A 41 -18.87 -21.76 -5.09
C ILE A 41 -20.21 -22.17 -4.46
N ARG A 42 -20.35 -23.45 -4.07
CA ARG A 42 -21.59 -23.99 -3.49
C ARG A 42 -21.67 -23.81 -1.96
N ASP A 43 -20.78 -22.99 -1.37
CA ASP A 43 -20.66 -22.68 0.06
C ASP A 43 -20.75 -23.91 0.99
N ARG A 44 -20.13 -25.04 0.59
CA ARG A 44 -20.25 -26.32 1.28
C ARG A 44 -19.72 -26.24 2.72
N ASP A 45 -20.43 -26.87 3.65
CA ASP A 45 -20.08 -26.89 5.08
C ASP A 45 -18.82 -27.68 5.42
N ARG A 46 -18.33 -28.52 4.53
CA ARG A 46 -17.09 -29.30 4.70
C ARG A 46 -16.27 -29.31 3.42
N PHE A 47 -14.97 -29.08 3.56
CA PHE A 47 -13.91 -29.26 2.57
C PHE A 47 -12.54 -28.97 3.21
N ALA A 48 -11.46 -29.53 2.68
CA ALA A 48 -10.09 -29.13 3.01
C ALA A 48 -9.26 -28.91 1.74
N TYR A 49 -8.58 -27.77 1.67
CA TYR A 49 -7.56 -27.48 0.69
C TYR A 49 -6.16 -27.61 1.29
N THR A 50 -5.25 -28.20 0.52
CA THR A 50 -3.81 -28.07 0.74
C THR A 50 -3.21 -27.42 -0.50
N ILE A 51 -2.54 -26.28 -0.27
CA ILE A 51 -1.83 -25.50 -1.27
C ILE A 51 -0.35 -25.54 -0.92
N GLU A 52 0.49 -26.01 -1.84
CA GLU A 52 1.94 -26.07 -1.68
C GLU A 52 2.60 -25.22 -2.76
N ALA A 53 3.49 -24.33 -2.38
CA ALA A 53 4.20 -23.42 -3.28
C ALA A 53 5.71 -23.58 -3.12
N THR A 54 6.42 -23.72 -4.23
CA THR A 54 7.89 -23.72 -4.30
C THR A 54 8.39 -22.60 -5.21
N ALA A 55 9.57 -22.05 -4.94
CA ALA A 55 10.29 -21.20 -5.88
C ALA A 55 11.79 -21.20 -5.61
N SER A 56 12.58 -21.40 -6.67
CA SER A 56 14.02 -21.27 -6.63
C SER A 56 14.42 -19.78 -6.59
N ALA A 57 15.47 -19.48 -5.81
CA ALA A 57 15.96 -18.12 -5.60
C ALA A 57 16.66 -17.51 -6.84
N PRO A 58 16.77 -16.17 -6.95
CA PRO A 58 16.50 -15.17 -5.91
C PRO A 58 15.25 -14.32 -6.20
N MET A 59 14.14 -14.63 -5.54
CA MET A 59 13.01 -13.69 -5.43
C MET A 59 13.24 -12.70 -4.28
N SER A 60 14.22 -11.81 -4.43
CA SER A 60 14.33 -10.60 -3.59
C SER A 60 14.43 -9.34 -4.45
N PRO A 61 13.46 -8.41 -4.38
CA PRO A 61 13.55 -7.12 -5.05
C PRO A 61 14.37 -6.09 -4.25
N THR A 62 15.04 -6.49 -3.16
CA THR A 62 15.71 -5.57 -2.19
C THR A 62 17.21 -5.79 -2.01
N GLN A 63 17.84 -6.76 -2.68
CA GLN A 63 19.31 -6.91 -2.68
C GLN A 63 19.92 -6.56 -4.06
N PRO A 64 21.15 -6.00 -4.09
CA PRO A 64 21.94 -5.96 -5.32
C PRO A 64 22.12 -7.38 -5.86
N ARG A 65 22.09 -7.54 -7.20
CA ARG A 65 22.40 -8.84 -7.82
C ARG A 65 23.80 -9.27 -7.44
N VAL A 66 23.92 -10.26 -6.55
CA VAL A 66 25.15 -11.01 -6.36
C VAL A 66 25.25 -12.02 -7.50
N GLU A 67 26.18 -11.76 -8.42
CA GLU A 67 26.55 -12.76 -9.43
C GLU A 67 27.34 -13.90 -8.78
N LYS A 68 26.64 -14.94 -8.30
CA LYS A 68 26.99 -16.37 -8.36
C LYS A 68 26.17 -17.20 -7.35
N GLY A 69 25.61 -18.30 -7.83
CA GLY A 69 24.97 -19.35 -7.02
C GLY A 69 23.44 -19.29 -7.05
N ALA A 70 22.81 -20.45 -7.27
CA ALA A 70 21.39 -20.62 -6.97
C ALA A 70 21.23 -20.63 -5.44
N GLY A 71 20.41 -19.72 -4.91
CA GLY A 71 20.03 -19.76 -3.50
C GLY A 71 19.08 -20.92 -3.18
N PRO A 72 18.75 -21.16 -1.90
CA PRO A 72 17.85 -22.24 -1.50
C PRO A 72 16.46 -22.11 -2.13
N ASP A 73 15.80 -23.25 -2.35
CA ASP A 73 14.40 -23.30 -2.78
C ASP A 73 13.48 -22.88 -1.62
N HIS A 74 12.82 -21.73 -1.76
CA HIS A 74 11.81 -21.30 -0.82
C HIS A 74 10.57 -22.20 -0.92
N ARG A 75 10.01 -22.61 0.22
CA ARG A 75 8.76 -23.38 0.29
C ARG A 75 7.72 -22.70 1.18
N ALA A 76 6.46 -22.80 0.79
CA ALA A 76 5.33 -22.38 1.60
C ALA A 76 4.17 -23.39 1.46
N THR A 77 3.50 -23.69 2.56
CA THR A 77 2.32 -24.55 2.61
C THR A 77 1.17 -23.80 3.28
N VAL A 78 -0.02 -23.89 2.69
CA VAL A 78 -1.26 -23.31 3.21
C VAL A 78 -2.33 -24.40 3.26
N HIS A 79 -2.86 -24.68 4.44
CA HIS A 79 -4.03 -25.55 4.61
C HIS A 79 -5.26 -24.70 4.95
N VAL A 80 -6.40 -24.98 4.32
CA VAL A 80 -7.70 -24.37 4.63
C VAL A 80 -8.70 -25.48 4.86
N ASP A 81 -9.10 -25.71 6.11
CA ASP A 81 -10.02 -26.76 6.50
C ASP A 81 -11.35 -26.13 6.97
N ARG A 82 -12.46 -26.33 6.25
CA ARG A 82 -13.82 -26.09 6.75
C ARG A 82 -14.41 -27.43 7.17
N TYR A 83 -14.87 -27.51 8.41
CA TYR A 83 -15.31 -28.76 9.05
C TYR A 83 -16.69 -28.62 9.72
N GLY A 84 -17.39 -27.51 9.46
CA GLY A 84 -18.79 -27.31 9.81
C GLY A 84 -19.32 -25.96 9.30
N PRO A 85 -20.63 -25.68 9.48
CA PRO A 85 -21.27 -24.44 9.02
C PRO A 85 -20.75 -23.18 9.72
N ASP A 86 -20.23 -23.33 10.94
CA ASP A 86 -19.67 -22.24 11.76
C ASP A 86 -18.17 -22.38 12.03
N ALA A 87 -17.50 -23.36 11.42
CA ALA A 87 -16.16 -23.80 11.85
C ALA A 87 -15.18 -24.02 10.69
N TRP A 88 -14.04 -23.32 10.74
CA TRP A 88 -12.92 -23.46 9.81
C TRP A 88 -11.58 -23.11 10.44
N SER A 89 -10.50 -23.46 9.74
CA SER A 89 -9.13 -23.05 10.07
C SER A 89 -8.29 -22.81 8.83
N LEU A 90 -7.36 -21.86 8.92
CA LEU A 90 -6.29 -21.57 7.97
C LEU A 90 -4.95 -21.79 8.69
N ARG A 91 -4.03 -22.55 8.10
CA ARG A 91 -2.69 -22.78 8.65
C ARG A 91 -1.68 -22.43 7.57
N VAL A 92 -0.78 -21.49 7.85
CA VAL A 92 0.28 -21.05 6.93
C VAL A 92 1.62 -21.39 7.53
N ARG A 93 2.50 -22.00 6.72
CA ARG A 93 3.88 -22.35 7.07
C ARG A 93 4.81 -21.93 5.94
N SER A 94 5.82 -21.13 6.24
CA SER A 94 6.87 -20.70 5.31
C SER A 94 8.05 -20.14 6.10
N GLU A 95 9.20 -19.94 5.44
CA GLU A 95 10.40 -19.35 6.05
C GLU A 95 10.19 -17.93 6.62
N ILE A 96 9.20 -17.20 6.10
CA ILE A 96 8.95 -15.78 6.40
C ILE A 96 7.64 -15.53 7.17
N SER A 97 6.81 -16.55 7.35
CA SER A 97 5.50 -16.45 7.99
C SER A 97 5.01 -17.82 8.45
N ASP A 98 4.70 -17.92 9.75
CA ASP A 98 4.12 -19.09 10.41
C ASP A 98 2.99 -18.61 11.33
N PHE A 99 1.75 -18.96 10.98
CA PHE A 99 0.58 -18.69 11.81
C PHE A 99 -0.56 -19.67 11.55
N GLU A 100 -1.50 -19.73 12.48
CA GLU A 100 -2.75 -20.48 12.35
C GLU A 100 -3.92 -19.57 12.75
N LEU A 101 -4.96 -19.53 11.94
CA LEU A 101 -6.21 -18.84 12.21
C LEU A 101 -7.32 -19.88 12.36
N TRP A 102 -7.99 -19.89 13.50
CA TRP A 102 -9.05 -20.82 13.84
C TRP A 102 -10.34 -20.07 14.14
N ARG A 103 -11.45 -20.55 13.62
CA ARG A 103 -12.76 -19.90 13.71
C ARG A 103 -13.83 -20.94 14.04
N GLN A 104 -14.59 -20.69 15.09
CA GLN A 104 -15.69 -21.52 15.61
C GLN A 104 -16.86 -20.61 16.02
N ARG A 105 -18.12 -21.06 16.02
CA ARG A 105 -19.32 -20.22 16.26
C ARG A 105 -19.13 -19.03 17.21
N ASP A 106 -18.66 -19.29 18.43
CA ASP A 106 -18.46 -18.36 19.55
C ASP A 106 -17.01 -17.86 19.76
N ARG A 107 -16.02 -18.37 19.01
CA ARG A 107 -14.59 -18.09 19.26
C ARG A 107 -13.73 -17.98 18.00
N THR A 108 -12.78 -17.04 18.01
CA THR A 108 -11.77 -16.84 16.96
C THR A 108 -10.39 -16.81 17.61
N VAL A 109 -9.40 -17.50 17.02
CA VAL A 109 -8.04 -17.60 17.55
C VAL A 109 -7.02 -17.37 16.43
N LEU A 110 -6.17 -16.35 16.58
CA LEU A 110 -4.95 -16.17 15.79
C LEU A 110 -3.76 -16.65 16.61
N LYS A 111 -3.24 -17.82 16.26
CA LYS A 111 -2.08 -18.45 16.90
C LYS A 111 -0.82 -18.13 16.09
N VAL A 112 0.23 -17.69 16.76
CA VAL A 112 1.51 -17.27 16.17
C VAL A 112 2.63 -18.10 16.80
N PRO A 113 2.94 -19.31 16.27
CA PRO A 113 3.85 -20.26 16.91
C PRO A 113 5.27 -19.72 17.14
N ALA A 114 5.80 -18.95 16.19
CA ALA A 114 7.15 -18.36 16.27
C ALA A 114 7.36 -17.47 17.50
N HIS A 115 6.30 -16.83 18.00
CA HIS A 115 6.32 -15.98 19.19
C HIS A 115 5.71 -16.65 20.42
N ARG A 116 5.20 -17.88 20.29
CA ARG A 116 4.47 -18.60 21.34
C ARG A 116 3.27 -17.84 21.89
N VAL A 117 2.59 -17.02 21.07
CA VAL A 117 1.41 -16.23 21.46
C VAL A 117 0.16 -16.70 20.70
N ALA A 118 -0.99 -16.68 21.36
CA ALA A 118 -2.31 -16.85 20.72
C ALA A 118 -3.27 -15.73 21.13
N PHE A 119 -3.74 -14.95 20.14
CA PHE A 119 -4.77 -13.94 20.31
C PHE A 119 -6.14 -14.60 20.21
N VAL A 120 -6.96 -14.49 21.26
CA VAL A 120 -8.25 -15.17 21.39
C VAL A 120 -9.35 -14.15 21.57
N GLY A 121 -10.34 -14.16 20.67
CA GLY A 121 -11.59 -13.42 20.83
C GLY A 121 -12.75 -14.37 21.00
N ALA A 122 -13.58 -14.14 22.03
CA ALA A 122 -14.74 -14.97 22.38
C ALA A 122 -16.04 -14.15 22.50
N GLY A 123 -17.18 -14.83 22.58
CA GLY A 123 -18.50 -14.20 22.69
C GLY A 123 -19.18 -13.98 21.33
N PRO A 124 -20.41 -13.43 21.29
CA PRO A 124 -21.13 -13.17 20.05
C PRO A 124 -20.53 -11.99 19.27
N LEU A 125 -20.85 -11.91 17.97
CA LEU A 125 -20.61 -10.72 17.15
C LEU A 125 -21.90 -9.92 16.96
N ALA A 126 -21.77 -8.61 16.78
CA ALA A 126 -22.86 -7.77 16.30
C ALA A 126 -23.33 -8.17 14.89
N ALA A 127 -24.62 -8.02 14.62
CA ALA A 127 -25.17 -8.21 13.29
C ALA A 127 -24.54 -7.22 12.30
N GLY A 128 -24.14 -7.70 11.12
CA GLY A 128 -23.46 -6.88 10.11
C GLY A 128 -21.98 -6.57 10.38
N ALA A 129 -21.38 -7.10 11.46
CA ALA A 129 -19.95 -6.95 11.71
C ALA A 129 -19.09 -7.61 10.61
N ASP A 130 -17.94 -6.99 10.32
CA ASP A 130 -16.86 -7.61 9.55
C ASP A 130 -16.41 -8.91 10.22
N SER A 131 -16.80 -10.05 9.62
CA SER A 131 -16.66 -11.37 10.25
C SER A 131 -16.01 -12.40 9.35
N LEU A 132 -15.28 -13.31 9.99
CA LEU A 132 -14.71 -14.52 9.44
C LEU A 132 -15.70 -15.71 9.41
N ALA A 133 -17.01 -15.49 9.58
CA ALA A 133 -18.01 -16.58 9.49
C ALA A 133 -17.91 -17.34 8.13
N PRO A 134 -17.93 -18.69 8.11
CA PRO A 134 -17.70 -19.47 6.87
C PRO A 134 -18.70 -19.16 5.76
N ARG A 135 -19.97 -18.99 6.14
CA ARG A 135 -21.08 -18.79 5.21
C ARG A 135 -20.88 -17.55 4.34
N ASN A 136 -21.02 -17.74 3.03
CA ASN A 136 -20.77 -16.74 1.99
C ASN A 136 -19.36 -16.09 2.06
N MET A 137 -18.37 -16.67 2.76
CA MET A 137 -17.07 -16.02 2.98
C MET A 137 -16.37 -15.69 1.66
N THR A 138 -16.43 -16.58 0.67
CA THR A 138 -15.90 -16.36 -0.70
C THR A 138 -16.46 -15.08 -1.32
N ALA A 139 -17.79 -14.90 -1.32
CA ALA A 139 -18.45 -13.73 -1.90
C ALA A 139 -18.18 -12.44 -1.12
N ARG A 140 -17.97 -12.52 0.20
CA ARG A 140 -17.64 -11.37 1.06
C ARG A 140 -16.18 -10.92 0.94
N LEU A 141 -15.27 -11.84 0.57
CA LEU A 141 -13.85 -11.54 0.32
C LEU A 141 -13.55 -11.16 -1.14
N CYS A 142 -14.30 -11.73 -2.08
CA CYS A 142 -14.12 -11.54 -3.51
C CYS A 142 -15.26 -10.68 -4.08
N ASP A 143 -15.36 -9.43 -3.62
CA ASP A 143 -16.32 -8.45 -4.16
C ASP A 143 -15.77 -7.73 -5.41
N ALA A 144 -16.46 -6.68 -5.89
CA ALA A 144 -16.08 -5.90 -7.07
C ALA A 144 -14.73 -5.14 -6.95
N GLU A 145 -14.13 -5.07 -5.76
CA GLU A 145 -12.74 -4.63 -5.57
C GLU A 145 -11.70 -5.70 -5.95
N THR A 146 -12.15 -6.93 -6.23
CA THR A 146 -11.34 -8.04 -6.74
C THR A 146 -11.75 -8.45 -8.15
N ILE A 147 -10.82 -8.94 -8.98
CA ILE A 147 -11.19 -9.53 -10.28
C ILE A 147 -12.00 -10.83 -10.09
N LEU A 148 -11.78 -11.53 -8.97
CA LEU A 148 -12.51 -12.75 -8.61
C LEU A 148 -14.01 -12.50 -8.44
N GLY A 149 -14.43 -11.33 -7.94
CA GLY A 149 -15.84 -10.97 -7.88
C GLY A 149 -16.50 -10.88 -9.26
N SER A 150 -15.77 -10.41 -10.28
CA SER A 150 -16.25 -10.42 -11.66
C SER A 150 -16.43 -11.86 -12.16
N TYR A 151 -15.47 -12.75 -11.90
CA TYR A 151 -15.58 -14.17 -12.27
C TYR A 151 -16.71 -14.89 -11.53
N LEU A 152 -16.89 -14.65 -10.22
CA LEU A 152 -18.01 -15.21 -9.44
C LEU A 152 -19.37 -14.73 -9.97
N THR A 153 -19.47 -13.47 -10.40
CA THR A 153 -20.69 -12.94 -11.03
C THR A 153 -20.98 -13.67 -12.35
N LEU A 154 -19.97 -13.88 -13.19
CA LEU A 154 -20.12 -14.62 -14.45
C LEU A 154 -20.43 -16.11 -14.23
N LEU A 155 -19.84 -16.75 -13.21
CA LEU A 155 -20.12 -18.14 -12.80
C LEU A 155 -21.59 -18.34 -12.45
N ALA A 156 -22.17 -17.38 -11.72
CA ALA A 156 -23.59 -17.41 -11.35
C ALA A 156 -24.56 -17.22 -12.54
N LEU A 157 -24.11 -16.58 -13.62
CA LEU A 157 -24.92 -16.29 -14.80
C LEU A 157 -24.80 -17.34 -15.92
N GLY A 158 -23.58 -17.85 -16.17
CA GLY A 158 -23.30 -18.74 -17.31
C GLY A 158 -22.97 -20.19 -16.96
N GLY A 159 -22.66 -20.49 -15.69
CA GLY A 159 -22.21 -21.82 -15.24
C GLY A 159 -20.76 -22.15 -15.63
N PRO A 160 -20.17 -23.22 -15.06
CA PRO A 160 -18.73 -23.49 -15.19
C PRO A 160 -18.28 -23.91 -16.59
N GLN A 161 -19.09 -24.69 -17.31
CA GLN A 161 -18.81 -25.16 -18.67
C GLN A 161 -18.65 -23.99 -19.66
N THR A 162 -19.68 -23.15 -19.77
CA THR A 162 -19.72 -21.95 -20.63
C THR A 162 -18.53 -21.04 -20.39
N LEU A 163 -18.06 -20.97 -19.15
CA LEU A 163 -16.86 -20.24 -18.80
C LEU A 163 -15.60 -20.96 -19.29
N PHE A 164 -15.38 -22.22 -18.90
CA PHE A 164 -14.20 -22.99 -19.26
C PHE A 164 -13.90 -22.97 -20.76
N ASP A 165 -14.93 -23.23 -21.57
CA ASP A 165 -14.82 -23.35 -23.02
C ASP A 165 -14.27 -22.08 -23.68
N GLN A 166 -14.28 -20.95 -22.98
CA GLN A 166 -14.13 -19.66 -23.63
C GLN A 166 -12.77 -18.97 -23.35
N PHE A 167 -12.25 -18.80 -22.12
CA PHE A 167 -10.84 -18.31 -21.93
C PHE A 167 -9.88 -19.44 -21.53
N ALA A 168 -10.35 -20.57 -20.99
CA ALA A 168 -9.41 -21.59 -20.54
C ALA A 168 -9.02 -22.41 -21.75
N ALA A 169 -10.01 -23.04 -22.39
CA ALA A 169 -9.79 -23.93 -23.52
C ALA A 169 -8.96 -23.28 -24.65
N PRO A 170 -9.17 -22.01 -25.10
CA PRO A 170 -8.36 -21.42 -26.17
C PRO A 170 -6.92 -21.06 -25.78
N HIS A 171 -6.61 -21.05 -24.48
CA HIS A 171 -5.28 -20.75 -23.96
C HIS A 171 -4.54 -22.00 -23.46
N LEU A 172 -5.16 -23.19 -23.55
CA LEU A 172 -4.65 -24.47 -23.06
C LEU A 172 -4.24 -25.38 -24.23
N THR A 173 -2.94 -25.52 -24.47
CA THR A 173 -2.40 -26.48 -25.46
C THR A 173 -2.02 -27.79 -24.75
N PRO A 174 -2.58 -28.95 -25.11
CA PRO A 174 -2.16 -30.25 -24.58
C PRO A 174 -0.63 -30.44 -24.66
N ASP A 175 -0.01 -30.91 -23.57
CA ASP A 175 1.42 -31.24 -23.51
C ASP A 175 1.59 -32.75 -23.33
N GLY A 176 2.33 -33.40 -24.23
CA GLY A 176 2.60 -34.85 -24.18
C GLY A 176 2.19 -35.62 -25.45
N PRO A 177 2.55 -36.91 -25.53
CA PRO A 177 2.38 -37.73 -26.74
C PRO A 177 0.96 -38.23 -26.99
N ASP A 178 0.07 -38.18 -25.99
CA ASP A 178 -1.25 -38.81 -26.03
C ASP A 178 -2.37 -37.74 -26.05
N ALA A 179 -2.51 -37.06 -27.19
CA ALA A 179 -3.43 -35.94 -27.38
C ALA A 179 -4.91 -36.30 -27.18
N GLY A 180 -5.27 -37.60 -27.14
CA GLY A 180 -6.63 -38.08 -26.86
C GLY A 180 -7.02 -38.04 -25.38
N SER A 181 -6.06 -38.03 -24.45
CA SER A 181 -6.33 -37.92 -23.01
C SER A 181 -5.21 -37.19 -22.25
N PRO A 182 -4.96 -35.91 -22.55
CA PRO A 182 -3.90 -35.16 -21.89
C PRO A 182 -4.12 -35.07 -20.38
N THR A 183 -3.02 -35.23 -19.63
CA THR A 183 -2.93 -34.95 -18.20
C THR A 183 -2.18 -33.64 -17.93
N GLN A 184 -1.63 -33.00 -18.96
CA GLN A 184 -0.87 -31.76 -18.89
C GLN A 184 -1.28 -30.80 -20.03
N TRP A 185 -1.25 -29.50 -19.75
CA TRP A 185 -1.55 -28.43 -20.72
C TRP A 185 -0.63 -27.23 -20.49
N ARG A 186 -0.08 -26.68 -21.56
CA ARG A 186 0.67 -25.43 -21.55
C ARG A 186 -0.29 -24.24 -21.62
N VAL A 187 0.03 -23.19 -20.86
CA VAL A 187 -0.67 -21.90 -20.89
C VAL A 187 0.31 -20.84 -21.35
N GLY A 188 0.23 -20.51 -22.65
CA GLY A 188 1.31 -19.79 -23.33
C GLY A 188 2.64 -20.56 -23.32
N GLU A 189 3.76 -19.85 -23.37
CA GLU A 189 5.08 -20.48 -23.32
C GLU A 189 5.52 -20.81 -21.88
N GLU A 190 5.16 -19.96 -20.90
CA GLU A 190 5.76 -19.88 -19.56
C GLU A 190 5.16 -20.82 -18.49
N LEU A 191 3.97 -21.40 -18.71
CA LEU A 191 3.20 -22.10 -17.67
C LEU A 191 2.75 -23.49 -18.12
N LEU A 192 2.80 -24.45 -17.19
CA LEU A 192 2.36 -25.83 -17.38
C LEU A 192 1.40 -26.22 -16.27
N VAL A 193 0.18 -26.60 -16.65
CA VAL A 193 -0.87 -27.16 -15.79
C VAL A 193 -0.79 -28.67 -15.89
N SER A 194 -0.81 -29.37 -14.76
CA SER A 194 -0.79 -30.84 -14.69
C SER A 194 -1.87 -31.34 -13.73
N LEU A 195 -2.57 -32.42 -14.08
CA LEU A 195 -3.40 -33.14 -13.12
C LEU A 195 -2.51 -33.94 -12.16
N ALA A 196 -2.86 -33.87 -10.88
CA ALA A 196 -2.39 -34.77 -9.84
C ALA A 196 -3.56 -35.63 -9.35
N GLU A 197 -3.27 -36.74 -8.68
CA GLU A 197 -4.27 -37.73 -8.22
C GLU A 197 -5.43 -37.13 -7.40
N GLN A 198 -5.20 -36.00 -6.71
CA GLN A 198 -6.23 -35.27 -5.95
C GLN A 198 -6.24 -33.76 -6.18
N GLY A 199 -5.74 -33.27 -7.33
CA GLY A 199 -5.76 -31.83 -7.63
C GLY A 199 -5.02 -31.41 -8.89
N ILE A 200 -4.53 -30.17 -8.91
CA ILE A 200 -3.71 -29.64 -10.00
C ILE A 200 -2.37 -29.13 -9.49
N THR A 201 -1.33 -29.23 -10.33
CA THR A 201 -0.04 -28.58 -10.13
C THR A 201 0.22 -27.64 -11.29
N ILE A 202 0.64 -26.42 -10.99
CA ILE A 202 0.92 -25.39 -11.98
C ILE A 202 2.36 -24.92 -11.79
N SER A 203 3.17 -25.21 -12.80
CA SER A 203 4.62 -25.02 -12.83
C SER A 203 4.99 -23.92 -13.80
N ALA A 204 6.04 -23.16 -13.49
CA ALA A 204 6.56 -22.13 -14.37
C ALA A 204 7.87 -22.57 -15.02
N GLN A 205 8.11 -22.05 -16.22
CA GLN A 205 9.34 -22.19 -16.95
C GLN A 205 10.30 -21.04 -16.62
N ASP A 206 11.59 -21.35 -16.56
CA ASP A 206 12.66 -20.36 -16.59
C ASP A 206 12.68 -19.63 -17.95
N PRO A 207 12.49 -18.30 -18.02
CA PRO A 207 12.52 -17.56 -19.28
C PRO A 207 13.87 -17.62 -20.02
N GLN A 208 14.98 -17.88 -19.30
CA GLN A 208 16.32 -17.97 -19.87
C GLN A 208 16.72 -19.41 -20.18
N SER A 209 16.61 -20.33 -19.20
CA SER A 209 17.07 -21.72 -19.39
C SER A 209 16.03 -22.65 -20.01
N ARG A 210 14.78 -22.19 -20.18
CA ARG A 210 13.61 -22.99 -20.62
C ARG A 210 13.37 -24.26 -19.78
N ARG A 211 13.90 -24.33 -18.56
CA ARG A 211 13.65 -25.43 -17.61
C ARG A 211 12.35 -25.19 -16.85
N TRP A 212 11.51 -26.21 -16.75
CA TRP A 212 10.34 -26.21 -15.87
C TRP A 212 10.76 -26.37 -14.39
N GLY A 213 9.97 -25.81 -13.48
CA GLY A 213 10.10 -26.05 -12.03
C GLY A 213 10.84 -24.97 -11.24
N VAL A 214 11.22 -23.84 -11.85
CA VAL A 214 11.75 -22.66 -11.12
C VAL A 214 10.74 -22.09 -10.10
N GLY A 215 9.48 -22.47 -10.24
CA GLY A 215 8.58 -22.62 -9.11
C GLY A 215 7.34 -23.41 -9.54
N ALA A 216 6.63 -23.95 -8.56
CA ALA A 216 5.38 -24.67 -8.75
C ALA A 216 4.37 -24.28 -7.67
N VAL A 217 3.08 -24.41 -7.98
CA VAL A 217 1.98 -24.36 -7.02
C VAL A 217 1.07 -25.57 -7.23
N SER A 218 0.98 -26.43 -6.22
CA SER A 218 0.04 -27.55 -6.16
C SER A 218 -1.17 -27.16 -5.33
N VAL A 219 -2.38 -27.46 -5.81
CA VAL A 219 -3.64 -27.26 -5.09
C VAL A 219 -4.41 -28.58 -5.10
N THR A 220 -4.64 -29.13 -3.92
CA THR A 220 -5.47 -30.33 -3.72
C THR A 220 -6.70 -29.98 -2.89
N CYS A 221 -7.80 -30.71 -3.12
CA CYS A 221 -9.05 -30.55 -2.37
C CYS A 221 -9.62 -31.89 -1.95
N ARG A 222 -10.03 -32.02 -0.69
CA ARG A 222 -10.75 -33.16 -0.13
C ARG A 222 -12.13 -32.70 0.36
N PRO A 223 -13.25 -33.30 -0.08
CA PRO A 223 -14.59 -32.78 0.23
C PRO A 223 -15.01 -33.00 1.69
N GLU A 224 -14.49 -34.04 2.35
CA GLU A 224 -14.88 -34.40 3.73
C GLU A 224 -13.64 -34.61 4.60
N PRO A 225 -13.05 -33.54 5.16
CA PRO A 225 -11.96 -33.67 6.11
C PRO A 225 -12.48 -34.02 7.51
N ASP A 226 -11.65 -34.71 8.29
CA ASP A 226 -11.76 -34.74 9.75
C ASP A 226 -11.58 -33.33 10.33
N ALA A 227 -12.22 -33.07 11.47
CA ALA A 227 -12.06 -31.79 12.16
C ALA A 227 -10.65 -31.73 12.79
N PRO A 228 -9.78 -30.77 12.40
CA PRO A 228 -8.46 -30.64 12.99
C PRO A 228 -8.57 -30.12 14.44
N SER A 229 -7.63 -30.49 15.30
CA SER A 229 -7.62 -30.08 16.71
C SER A 229 -6.78 -28.83 16.95
N LEU A 230 -7.37 -27.84 17.63
CA LEU A 230 -6.66 -26.67 18.14
C LEU A 230 -6.02 -27.01 19.49
N THR A 231 -4.69 -26.95 19.56
CA THR A 231 -3.96 -26.90 20.84
C THR A 231 -3.30 -25.53 21.04
N LEU A 232 -3.43 -25.02 22.27
CA LEU A 232 -2.80 -23.80 22.80
C LEU A 232 -1.77 -24.10 23.89
N GLU A 233 -1.40 -25.37 24.06
CA GLU A 233 -0.37 -25.77 25.02
C GLU A 233 0.96 -25.07 24.74
N GLY A 234 1.59 -24.54 25.79
CA GLY A 234 2.85 -23.80 25.69
C GLY A 234 2.76 -22.40 25.07
N MET A 235 1.55 -21.91 24.78
CA MET A 235 1.28 -20.56 24.23
C MET A 235 0.83 -19.58 25.34
N GLU A 236 1.30 -18.34 25.27
CA GLU A 236 0.72 -17.20 25.98
C GLU A 236 -0.61 -16.81 25.33
N VAL A 237 -1.72 -16.91 26.07
CA VAL A 237 -3.04 -16.52 25.58
C VAL A 237 -3.29 -15.05 25.89
N ARG A 238 -3.62 -14.26 24.86
CA ARG A 238 -4.02 -12.86 24.98
C ARG A 238 -5.46 -12.70 24.52
N GLU A 239 -6.33 -12.25 25.42
CA GLU A 239 -7.72 -11.98 25.10
C GLU A 239 -7.85 -10.64 24.35
N ILE A 240 -8.57 -10.64 23.24
CA ILE A 240 -8.82 -9.50 22.37
C ILE A 240 -10.32 -9.41 22.10
N ASP A 241 -10.90 -8.22 21.95
CA ASP A 241 -12.29 -8.10 21.52
C ASP A 241 -12.50 -8.85 20.19
N ARG A 242 -13.51 -9.71 20.16
CA ARG A 242 -13.74 -10.59 19.01
C ARG A 242 -14.16 -9.82 17.77
N THR A 243 -14.86 -8.69 17.92
CA THR A 243 -15.27 -7.84 16.81
C THR A 243 -14.07 -7.13 16.20
N GLU A 244 -13.13 -6.64 17.02
CA GLU A 244 -11.86 -6.08 16.55
C GLU A 244 -10.99 -7.14 15.84
N LEU A 245 -10.81 -8.31 16.46
CA LEU A 245 -10.00 -9.39 15.89
C LEU A 245 -10.53 -9.86 14.53
N GLU A 246 -11.84 -10.11 14.42
CA GLU A 246 -12.42 -10.51 13.13
C GLU A 246 -12.45 -9.37 12.11
N ARG A 247 -12.68 -8.11 12.52
CA ARG A 247 -12.62 -6.96 11.60
C ARG A 247 -11.23 -6.81 10.99
N MET A 248 -10.18 -6.82 11.81
CA MET A 248 -8.80 -6.67 11.35
C MET A 248 -8.46 -7.76 10.35
N LEU A 249 -8.72 -9.03 10.69
CA LEU A 249 -8.39 -10.17 9.83
C LEU A 249 -9.25 -10.23 8.56
N PHE A 250 -10.55 -9.96 8.64
CA PHE A 250 -11.44 -9.96 7.48
C PHE A 250 -11.08 -8.85 6.49
N ARG A 251 -10.90 -7.61 6.98
CA ARG A 251 -10.47 -6.48 6.14
C ARG A 251 -9.06 -6.67 5.60
N ALA A 252 -8.13 -7.24 6.38
CA ALA A 252 -6.79 -7.60 5.90
C ALA A 252 -6.84 -8.58 4.72
N MET A 253 -7.60 -9.68 4.84
CA MET A 253 -7.72 -10.67 3.76
C MET A 253 -8.38 -10.08 2.52
N ARG A 254 -9.49 -9.33 2.67
CA ARG A 254 -10.16 -8.66 1.55
C ARG A 254 -9.22 -7.65 0.88
N ARG A 255 -8.47 -6.87 1.67
CA ARG A 255 -7.54 -5.88 1.15
C ARG A 255 -6.39 -6.54 0.40
N ALA A 256 -5.76 -7.57 0.97
CA ALA A 256 -4.72 -8.35 0.30
C ALA A 256 -5.20 -8.85 -1.07
N LEU A 257 -6.41 -9.45 -1.14
CA LEU A 257 -7.02 -9.85 -2.41
C LEU A 257 -7.21 -8.66 -3.36
N SER A 258 -7.79 -7.53 -2.92
CA SER A 258 -7.98 -6.34 -3.77
C SER A 258 -6.69 -5.67 -4.27
N VAL A 259 -5.57 -5.85 -3.57
CA VAL A 259 -4.27 -5.30 -3.95
C VAL A 259 -3.56 -6.19 -4.97
N TRP A 260 -3.63 -7.51 -4.77
CA TRP A 260 -2.99 -8.50 -5.66
C TRP A 260 -3.83 -8.84 -6.90
N LEU A 261 -5.15 -8.73 -6.77
CA LEU A 261 -6.16 -8.98 -7.81
C LEU A 261 -7.11 -7.78 -7.98
N PRO A 262 -6.61 -6.57 -8.30
CA PRO A 262 -7.45 -5.39 -8.35
C PRO A 262 -8.60 -5.54 -9.36
N GLY A 263 -9.82 -5.53 -8.84
CA GLY A 263 -11.05 -5.58 -9.63
C GLY A 263 -11.39 -4.24 -10.27
N PRO A 264 -12.44 -4.20 -11.11
CA PRO A 264 -12.86 -2.98 -11.80
C PRO A 264 -13.07 -1.79 -10.86
N LYS A 265 -13.62 -2.00 -9.66
CA LYS A 265 -13.86 -0.91 -8.68
C LYS A 265 -12.57 -0.32 -8.08
N VAL A 266 -11.47 -1.07 -8.07
CA VAL A 266 -10.14 -0.59 -7.61
C VAL A 266 -9.41 0.14 -8.72
N LEU A 267 -9.48 -0.38 -9.95
CA LEU A 267 -8.86 0.19 -11.14
C LEU A 267 -9.60 1.42 -11.69
N ALA A 268 -10.91 1.53 -11.42
CA ALA A 268 -11.72 2.66 -11.84
C ALA A 268 -11.22 3.99 -11.24
N ARG A 269 -11.26 5.04 -12.06
CA ARG A 269 -11.13 6.43 -11.61
C ARG A 269 -12.51 6.93 -11.18
N PRO A 270 -12.68 7.58 -10.02
CA PRO A 270 -13.95 8.19 -9.63
C PRO A 270 -14.39 9.22 -10.67
N ALA A 271 -15.70 9.45 -10.81
CA ALA A 271 -16.18 10.57 -11.60
C ALA A 271 -15.78 11.90 -10.92
N PRO A 272 -15.33 12.92 -11.68
CA PRO A 272 -15.18 14.27 -11.17
C PRO A 272 -16.49 14.77 -10.52
N ARG A 273 -16.39 15.46 -9.39
CA ARG A 273 -17.54 15.91 -8.60
C ARG A 273 -17.20 17.14 -7.76
N LYS A 274 -18.19 18.03 -7.59
CA LYS A 274 -18.14 19.19 -6.71
C LYS A 274 -19.07 19.00 -5.52
N VAL A 275 -18.71 19.60 -4.39
CA VAL A 275 -19.49 19.80 -3.17
C VAL A 275 -19.23 21.23 -2.68
N GLU A 276 -20.01 21.73 -1.71
CA GLU A 276 -19.96 23.11 -1.22
C GLU A 276 -18.55 23.62 -0.86
N HIS A 277 -17.70 22.74 -0.30
CA HIS A 277 -16.36 23.06 0.17
C HIS A 277 -15.24 22.28 -0.54
N GLY A 278 -15.50 21.76 -1.76
CA GLY A 278 -14.44 21.10 -2.52
C GLY A 278 -14.82 20.52 -3.88
N GLU A 279 -13.79 20.10 -4.62
CA GLU A 279 -13.89 19.42 -5.90
C GLU A 279 -12.90 18.26 -5.97
N LEU A 280 -13.36 17.12 -6.49
CA LEU A 280 -12.49 16.06 -7.00
C LEU A 280 -12.49 16.12 -8.52
N ARG A 281 -11.30 16.19 -9.14
CA ARG A 281 -11.13 16.11 -10.60
C ARG A 281 -9.90 15.31 -10.99
N HIS A 282 -9.75 15.07 -12.29
CA HIS A 282 -8.56 14.44 -12.85
C HIS A 282 -7.59 15.48 -13.40
N VAL A 283 -6.30 15.23 -13.19
CA VAL A 283 -5.21 15.87 -13.95
C VAL A 283 -4.37 14.72 -14.49
N ASP A 284 -4.44 14.51 -15.80
CA ASP A 284 -3.96 13.31 -16.48
C ASP A 284 -4.46 12.01 -15.80
N ASP A 285 -3.54 11.25 -15.20
CA ASP A 285 -3.79 9.99 -14.52
C ASP A 285 -3.93 10.12 -12.99
N HIS A 286 -3.80 11.33 -12.46
CA HIS A 286 -3.86 11.62 -11.02
C HIS A 286 -5.22 12.18 -10.59
N LEU A 287 -5.56 11.92 -9.32
CA LEU A 287 -6.68 12.57 -8.64
C LEU A 287 -6.21 13.86 -7.97
N LEU A 288 -6.91 14.96 -8.26
CA LEU A 288 -6.73 16.25 -7.63
C LEU A 288 -7.96 16.57 -6.78
N LEU A 289 -7.74 16.73 -5.48
CA LEU A 289 -8.74 17.16 -4.51
C LEU A 289 -8.46 18.62 -4.15
N LEU A 290 -9.40 19.51 -4.48
CA LEU A 290 -9.42 20.91 -4.05
C LEU A 290 -10.38 21.03 -2.87
N VAL A 291 -9.95 21.59 -1.73
CA VAL A 291 -10.79 21.77 -0.53
C VAL A 291 -10.51 23.10 0.15
N HIS A 292 -11.53 23.69 0.78
CA HIS A 292 -11.41 24.99 1.47
C HIS A 292 -12.39 25.13 2.64
N GLY A 293 -12.17 26.16 3.47
CA GLY A 293 -13.05 26.51 4.60
C GLY A 293 -12.42 26.22 5.96
N THR A 294 -13.28 26.15 6.97
CA THR A 294 -12.95 25.68 8.32
C THR A 294 -12.51 24.21 8.32
N PRO A 295 -11.78 23.74 9.36
CA PRO A 295 -11.40 22.34 9.50
C PRO A 295 -12.57 21.35 9.33
N GLN A 296 -13.73 21.69 9.88
CA GLN A 296 -14.93 20.85 9.80
C GLN A 296 -15.53 20.83 8.38
N GLN A 297 -15.44 21.92 7.63
CA GLN A 297 -15.85 21.98 6.23
C GLN A 297 -14.91 21.17 5.33
N ILE A 298 -13.60 21.34 5.50
CA ILE A 298 -12.56 20.58 4.79
C ILE A 298 -12.70 19.07 5.04
N GLY A 299 -12.89 18.67 6.31
CA GLY A 299 -13.08 17.28 6.69
C GLY A 299 -14.31 16.65 6.04
N ARG A 300 -15.46 17.33 6.10
CA ARG A 300 -16.70 16.86 5.46
C ARG A 300 -16.60 16.80 3.93
N ALA A 301 -15.98 17.80 3.29
CA ALA A 301 -15.77 17.79 1.84
C ALA A 301 -14.85 16.65 1.39
N THR A 302 -13.75 16.44 2.11
CA THR A 302 -12.81 15.34 1.87
C THR A 302 -13.49 13.97 1.99
N ALA A 303 -14.24 13.75 3.08
CA ALA A 303 -15.03 12.54 3.27
C ALA A 303 -16.04 12.31 2.13
N ALA A 304 -16.83 13.35 1.80
CA ALA A 304 -17.82 13.27 0.74
C ALA A 304 -17.20 12.91 -0.62
N LEU A 305 -16.00 13.42 -0.93
CA LEU A 305 -15.34 13.27 -2.22
C LEU A 305 -14.51 11.98 -2.36
N VAL A 306 -13.76 11.57 -1.33
CA VAL A 306 -12.79 10.45 -1.40
C VAL A 306 -12.93 9.40 -0.28
N GLY A 307 -14.06 9.33 0.42
CA GLY A 307 -14.29 8.42 1.55
C GLY A 307 -14.11 6.92 1.22
N ASP A 308 -14.42 6.48 0.00
CA ASP A 308 -14.19 5.09 -0.43
C ASP A 308 -12.69 4.75 -0.50
N ARG A 309 -11.86 5.72 -0.91
CA ARG A 309 -10.41 5.60 -0.94
C ARG A 309 -9.80 5.77 0.44
N PHE A 310 -10.38 6.60 1.31
CA PHE A 310 -9.97 6.68 2.72
C PHE A 310 -10.15 5.34 3.45
N ARG A 311 -11.29 4.68 3.24
CA ARG A 311 -11.52 3.30 3.70
C ARG A 311 -10.45 2.34 3.19
N ARG A 312 -9.97 2.48 1.93
CA ARG A 312 -8.85 1.68 1.39
C ARG A 312 -7.51 2.02 2.03
N THR A 313 -7.25 3.29 2.37
CA THR A 313 -6.07 3.69 3.16
C THR A 313 -6.05 2.95 4.50
N ILE A 314 -7.17 2.99 5.25
CA ILE A 314 -7.34 2.28 6.52
C ILE A 314 -7.20 0.76 6.36
N ASP A 315 -7.87 0.16 5.37
CA ASP A 315 -7.74 -1.28 5.11
C ASP A 315 -6.29 -1.68 4.78
N SER A 316 -5.52 -0.80 4.12
CA SER A 316 -4.09 -1.01 3.84
C SER A 316 -3.22 -0.85 5.09
N THR A 317 -3.36 0.23 5.87
CA THR A 317 -2.43 0.59 6.95
C THR A 317 -2.79 -0.01 8.31
N ILE A 318 -4.08 -0.09 8.63
CA ILE A 318 -4.55 -0.55 9.94
C ILE A 318 -4.86 -2.04 9.90
N HIS A 319 -5.56 -2.50 8.88
CA HIS A 319 -6.01 -3.90 8.83
C HIS A 319 -4.97 -4.83 8.21
N LEU A 320 -4.54 -4.57 6.97
CA LEU A 320 -3.56 -5.41 6.28
C LEU A 320 -2.18 -5.39 6.93
N VAL A 321 -1.58 -4.21 7.14
CA VAL A 321 -0.31 -4.12 7.89
C VAL A 321 -0.49 -4.57 9.32
N GLY A 322 -1.60 -4.25 10.00
CA GLY A 322 -1.81 -4.67 11.39
C GLY A 322 -1.87 -6.18 11.58
N ALA A 323 -2.50 -6.91 10.66
CA ALA A 323 -2.47 -8.37 10.66
C ALA A 323 -1.04 -8.91 10.44
N VAL A 324 -0.31 -8.36 9.46
CA VAL A 324 1.07 -8.76 9.16
C VAL A 324 2.02 -8.47 10.32
N GLU A 325 1.95 -7.27 10.92
CA GLU A 325 2.78 -6.89 12.06
C GLU A 325 2.41 -7.66 13.33
N THR A 326 1.14 -8.00 13.54
CA THR A 326 0.70 -8.85 14.65
C THR A 326 1.32 -10.25 14.55
N ILE A 327 1.32 -10.84 13.35
CA ILE A 327 1.98 -12.13 13.08
C ILE A 327 3.51 -12.00 13.19
N ARG A 328 4.09 -10.93 12.62
CA ARG A 328 5.55 -10.73 12.55
C ARG A 328 6.19 -10.45 13.90
N SER A 329 5.50 -9.73 14.79
CA SER A 329 6.03 -9.28 16.08
C SER A 329 5.52 -10.08 17.29
N GLY A 330 4.44 -10.84 17.13
CA GLY A 330 3.77 -11.49 18.25
C GLY A 330 3.09 -10.52 19.23
N LYS A 331 2.94 -9.23 18.87
CA LYS A 331 2.23 -8.21 19.65
C LYS A 331 0.91 -7.83 18.99
N TRP A 332 -0.06 -7.32 19.75
CA TRP A 332 -1.30 -6.80 19.16
C TRP A 332 -1.05 -5.41 18.56
N PHE A 333 -1.00 -5.31 17.24
CA PHE A 333 -0.59 -4.08 16.55
C PHE A 333 -1.51 -2.88 16.84
N LEU A 334 -2.82 -3.11 16.96
CA LEU A 334 -3.77 -2.02 17.24
C LEU A 334 -3.57 -1.41 18.63
N ALA A 335 -3.11 -2.20 19.61
CA ALA A 335 -2.73 -1.67 20.93
C ALA A 335 -1.43 -0.84 20.88
N GLU A 336 -0.46 -1.18 20.02
CA GLU A 336 0.72 -0.32 19.81
C GLU A 336 0.33 1.03 19.17
N LEU A 337 -0.65 1.03 18.26
CA LEU A 337 -1.17 2.28 17.68
C LEU A 337 -2.09 3.07 18.63
N ASP A 338 -2.83 2.42 19.53
CA ASP A 338 -3.56 3.11 20.61
C ASP A 338 -2.61 3.80 21.60
N ASP A 339 -1.50 3.16 21.98
CA ASP A 339 -0.44 3.80 22.80
C ASP A 339 0.16 5.00 22.06
N ALA A 340 0.51 4.84 20.79
CA ALA A 340 0.98 5.94 19.95
C ALA A 340 -0.04 7.07 19.92
N TRP A 341 -1.33 6.79 19.65
CA TRP A 341 -2.37 7.81 19.66
C TRP A 341 -2.51 8.49 21.02
N GLY A 342 -2.46 7.73 22.13
CA GLY A 342 -2.55 8.26 23.49
C GLY A 342 -1.43 9.26 23.82
N ARG A 343 -0.22 9.01 23.32
CA ARG A 343 0.96 9.85 23.56
C ARG A 343 1.07 11.02 22.58
N LEU A 344 0.69 10.84 21.32
CA LEU A 344 0.74 11.85 20.27
C LEU A 344 -0.41 12.85 20.34
N SER A 345 -1.64 12.40 20.63
CA SER A 345 -2.84 13.23 20.48
C SER A 345 -2.92 14.48 21.38
N PRO A 346 -2.32 14.55 22.59
CA PRO A 346 -2.19 15.79 23.35
C PRO A 346 -1.37 16.89 22.64
N HIS A 347 -0.52 16.52 21.69
CA HIS A 347 0.36 17.41 20.95
C HIS A 347 -0.18 17.77 19.55
N ILE A 348 -1.23 17.10 19.07
CA ILE A 348 -1.83 17.40 17.76
C ILE A 348 -2.66 18.70 17.86
N PRO A 349 -2.47 19.70 16.96
CA PRO A 349 -3.26 20.92 16.95
C PRO A 349 -4.77 20.65 16.87
N ARG A 350 -5.54 21.36 17.70
CA ARG A 350 -7.00 21.20 17.80
C ARG A 350 -7.72 21.21 16.44
N ARG A 351 -7.29 22.09 15.53
CA ARG A 351 -7.84 22.19 14.16
C ARG A 351 -7.69 20.89 13.36
N HIS A 352 -6.57 20.18 13.48
CA HIS A 352 -6.36 18.89 12.78
C HIS A 352 -7.21 17.78 13.40
N LEU A 353 -7.42 17.79 14.71
CA LEU A 353 -8.35 16.87 15.39
C LEU A 353 -9.80 17.08 14.93
N GLU A 354 -10.21 18.33 14.75
CA GLU A 354 -11.56 18.69 14.30
C GLU A 354 -11.82 18.34 12.83
N GLU A 355 -10.83 18.54 11.95
CA GLU A 355 -10.90 18.08 10.55
C GLU A 355 -10.99 16.55 10.47
N LEU A 356 -10.17 15.84 11.26
CA LEU A 356 -10.18 14.38 11.32
C LEU A 356 -11.52 13.83 11.82
N GLU A 357 -12.06 14.45 12.86
CA GLU A 357 -13.34 14.07 13.45
C GLU A 357 -14.50 14.32 12.48
N ALA A 358 -14.55 15.49 11.84
CA ALA A 358 -15.56 15.82 10.84
C ALA A 358 -15.48 14.89 9.60
N MET A 359 -14.28 14.51 9.18
CA MET A 359 -14.07 13.57 8.08
C MET A 359 -14.52 12.15 8.45
N ALA A 360 -14.17 11.66 9.65
CA ALA A 360 -14.58 10.34 10.12
C ALA A 360 -16.11 10.25 10.30
N GLN A 361 -16.73 11.25 10.91
CA GLN A 361 -18.19 11.32 11.08
C GLN A 361 -18.94 11.32 9.73
N ALA A 362 -18.33 11.84 8.67
CA ALA A 362 -18.91 11.86 7.32
C ALA A 362 -18.56 10.62 6.46
N CYS A 363 -17.90 9.59 7.03
CA CYS A 363 -17.52 8.35 6.35
C CYS A 363 -18.17 7.11 7.01
N PRO A 364 -19.29 6.58 6.49
CA PRO A 364 -20.03 5.49 7.14
C PRO A 364 -19.23 4.21 7.43
N ASP A 365 -18.25 3.88 6.59
CA ASP A 365 -17.45 2.64 6.70
C ASP A 365 -16.20 2.77 7.59
N VAL A 366 -15.99 3.94 8.21
CA VAL A 366 -14.78 4.31 8.96
C VAL A 366 -15.15 4.78 10.37
N SER A 367 -14.63 4.10 11.39
CA SER A 367 -14.74 4.61 12.76
C SER A 367 -13.75 5.74 13.04
N LEU A 368 -14.08 6.62 13.99
CA LEU A 368 -13.18 7.67 14.46
C LEU A 368 -11.86 7.11 15.00
N ARG A 369 -11.85 5.91 15.61
CA ARG A 369 -10.62 5.25 16.03
C ARG A 369 -9.77 4.82 14.83
N GLU A 370 -10.33 4.15 13.83
CA GLU A 370 -9.58 3.79 12.62
C GLU A 370 -8.99 5.02 11.91
N ALA A 371 -9.75 6.12 11.83
CA ALA A 371 -9.28 7.39 11.29
C ALA A 371 -8.08 7.97 12.06
N ARG A 372 -8.13 7.94 13.40
CA ARG A 372 -7.05 8.35 14.30
C ARG A 372 -5.81 7.50 14.14
N LEU A 373 -5.94 6.17 14.23
CA LEU A 373 -4.82 5.24 14.11
C LEU A 373 -4.15 5.36 12.72
N ALA A 374 -4.94 5.51 11.64
CA ALA A 374 -4.41 5.67 10.29
C ALA A 374 -3.60 6.95 10.08
N ASN A 375 -3.88 8.01 10.85
CA ASN A 375 -3.17 9.29 10.76
C ASN A 375 -1.89 9.34 11.61
N VAL A 376 -1.73 8.46 12.61
CA VAL A 376 -0.46 8.29 13.37
C VAL A 376 0.41 7.13 12.88
N PHE A 377 -0.12 6.25 12.03
CA PHE A 377 0.60 5.14 11.39
C PHE A 377 1.96 5.51 10.74
N PRO A 378 2.17 6.71 10.14
CA PRO A 378 3.47 7.10 9.59
C PRO A 378 4.61 7.26 10.61
N GLU A 379 4.32 7.34 11.92
CA GLU A 379 5.31 7.40 13.02
C GLU A 379 6.14 6.11 13.19
N TYR A 380 6.06 5.19 12.22
CA TYR A 380 6.55 3.81 12.29
C TYR A 380 7.48 3.46 11.10
N PHE A 381 7.74 4.38 10.15
CA PHE A 381 8.43 4.11 8.87
C PHE A 381 9.33 5.26 8.35
N HIS A 382 10.12 5.03 7.27
CA HIS A 382 11.33 5.81 6.92
C HIS A 382 11.54 6.02 5.39
N CYS A 383 12.17 7.14 4.94
CA CYS A 383 12.18 7.61 3.52
C CYS A 383 13.48 8.35 3.04
N SER A 384 13.46 9.25 2.03
CA SER A 384 14.63 10.06 1.54
C SER A 384 14.31 11.36 0.76
N GLY A 385 15.21 12.38 0.69
CA GLY A 385 14.98 13.64 -0.08
C GLY A 385 16.17 14.64 -0.19
N PHE A 386 16.10 15.64 -1.09
CA PHE A 386 17.19 16.62 -1.36
C PHE A 386 16.68 17.98 -1.85
N ALA A 387 17.48 19.04 -1.74
CA ALA A 387 17.22 20.36 -2.36
C ALA A 387 18.49 20.98 -2.97
N LEU A 388 18.34 21.62 -4.13
CA LEU A 388 19.41 22.16 -4.98
C LEU A 388 18.99 23.52 -5.52
N PHE A 389 19.88 24.51 -5.57
CA PHE A 389 19.55 25.87 -6.05
C PHE A 389 20.82 26.63 -6.48
N GLY A 390 20.69 27.90 -6.88
CA GLY A 390 21.83 28.77 -7.14
C GLY A 390 22.74 28.19 -8.23
N ARG A 391 24.06 28.08 -7.97
CA ARG A 391 25.01 27.51 -8.93
C ARG A 391 24.91 25.99 -9.06
N ALA A 392 24.15 25.29 -8.23
CA ALA A 392 23.88 23.86 -8.46
C ALA A 392 22.97 23.64 -9.67
N THR A 393 22.16 24.65 -10.02
CA THR A 393 21.09 24.58 -11.02
C THR A 393 21.38 25.51 -12.20
N ARG A 394 21.00 25.10 -13.41
CA ARG A 394 21.32 25.80 -14.68
C ARG A 394 20.71 27.20 -14.77
N ASP A 395 19.55 27.33 -14.16
CA ASP A 395 18.62 28.46 -14.19
C ASP A 395 18.60 29.24 -12.86
N GLY A 396 19.33 28.78 -11.84
CA GLY A 396 19.27 29.32 -10.48
C GLY A 396 18.00 28.97 -9.71
N VAL A 397 17.09 28.18 -10.29
CA VAL A 397 15.82 27.78 -9.67
C VAL A 397 16.09 26.77 -8.55
N LEU A 398 15.32 26.86 -7.46
CA LEU A 398 15.37 25.89 -6.40
C LEU A 398 14.54 24.66 -6.77
N TYR A 399 15.19 23.49 -6.79
CA TYR A 399 14.61 22.19 -7.02
C TYR A 399 14.68 21.34 -5.74
N HIS A 400 13.54 21.00 -5.16
CA HIS A 400 13.42 20.12 -3.99
C HIS A 400 12.80 18.79 -4.40
N GLY A 401 13.57 17.70 -4.34
CA GLY A 401 13.14 16.34 -4.68
C GLY A 401 12.89 15.47 -3.44
N ARG A 402 11.71 14.84 -3.34
CA ARG A 402 11.32 13.95 -2.22
C ARG A 402 11.00 12.56 -2.76
N VAL A 403 11.60 11.53 -2.17
CA VAL A 403 11.42 10.09 -2.49
C VAL A 403 10.71 9.36 -1.33
N LEU A 404 9.48 8.90 -1.56
CA LEU A 404 8.77 8.00 -0.64
C LEU A 404 9.16 6.55 -0.96
N ASP A 405 9.99 5.91 -0.13
CA ASP A 405 10.31 4.48 -0.24
C ASP A 405 9.44 3.68 0.75
N TYR A 406 8.22 3.32 0.34
CA TYR A 406 7.15 2.84 1.23
C TYR A 406 6.39 1.66 0.63
N MET A 407 5.64 0.91 1.43
CA MET A 407 5.06 -0.40 1.07
C MET A 407 4.14 -0.39 -0.19
N THR A 408 4.69 -0.46 -1.40
CA THR A 408 3.91 -0.59 -2.65
C THR A 408 3.05 -1.86 -2.70
N VAL A 409 3.43 -2.87 -1.90
CA VAL A 409 2.74 -4.16 -1.73
C VAL A 409 1.45 -4.10 -0.90
N ILE A 410 1.15 -3.00 -0.20
CA ILE A 410 -0.14 -2.80 0.49
C ILE A 410 -1.13 -1.94 -0.32
N GLY A 411 -0.76 -1.53 -1.53
CA GLY A 411 -1.69 -0.90 -2.47
C GLY A 411 -2.08 0.55 -2.14
N LEU A 412 -1.29 1.28 -1.33
CA LEU A 412 -1.54 2.70 -1.01
C LEU A 412 -1.62 3.60 -2.26
N GLN A 413 -0.93 3.24 -3.34
CA GLN A 413 -1.04 3.93 -4.64
C GLN A 413 -2.47 3.90 -5.22
N GLN A 414 -3.31 2.94 -4.81
CA GLN A 414 -4.74 2.90 -5.14
C GLN A 414 -5.58 3.89 -4.31
N ALA A 415 -4.97 4.62 -3.38
CA ALA A 415 -5.59 5.68 -2.59
C ALA A 415 -4.82 7.02 -2.72
N ALA A 416 -3.85 7.11 -3.64
CA ALA A 416 -3.07 8.33 -3.87
C ALA A 416 -3.96 9.49 -4.36
N VAL A 417 -3.73 10.67 -3.81
CA VAL A 417 -4.44 11.91 -4.16
C VAL A 417 -3.53 13.11 -3.94
N THR A 418 -3.49 14.01 -4.92
CA THR A 418 -2.91 15.35 -4.74
C THR A 418 -3.96 16.22 -4.09
N VAL A 419 -3.68 16.77 -2.91
CA VAL A 419 -4.60 17.67 -2.20
C VAL A 419 -4.09 19.11 -2.34
N VAL A 420 -4.96 20.03 -2.74
CA VAL A 420 -4.75 21.47 -2.55
C VAL A 420 -5.79 21.96 -1.55
N CYS A 421 -5.30 22.52 -0.45
CA CYS A 421 -6.10 22.94 0.68
C CYS A 421 -5.97 24.45 0.88
N ARG A 422 -7.11 25.13 1.06
CA ARG A 422 -7.20 26.57 1.35
C ARG A 422 -8.00 26.77 2.65
N PRO A 423 -7.36 26.67 3.82
CA PRO A 423 -8.01 26.95 5.10
C PRO A 423 -8.34 28.44 5.23
N ASP A 424 -9.39 28.77 5.98
CA ASP A 424 -9.79 30.17 6.20
C ASP A 424 -8.79 30.97 7.05
N ASP A 425 -8.07 30.29 7.95
CA ASP A 425 -7.22 30.86 9.01
C ASP A 425 -5.72 30.52 8.87
N ALA A 426 -5.29 29.97 7.73
CA ALA A 426 -3.90 29.54 7.51
C ALA A 426 -3.49 29.63 6.04
N TYR A 427 -2.19 29.45 5.76
CA TYR A 427 -1.71 29.48 4.37
C TYR A 427 -2.26 28.33 3.52
N GLY A 428 -2.59 28.64 2.27
CA GLY A 428 -2.96 27.65 1.26
C GLY A 428 -1.78 26.78 0.84
N PHE A 429 -2.00 25.48 0.67
CA PHE A 429 -0.92 24.52 0.40
C PHE A 429 -1.34 23.35 -0.50
N ALA A 430 -0.35 22.74 -1.16
CA ALA A 430 -0.46 21.44 -1.81
C ALA A 430 0.26 20.35 -1.02
N SER A 431 -0.30 19.13 -1.03
CA SER A 431 0.29 17.92 -0.47
C SER A 431 0.15 16.76 -1.46
N ALA A 432 1.24 16.02 -1.69
CA ALA A 432 1.18 14.73 -2.36
C ALA A 432 0.93 13.65 -1.29
N GLY A 433 -0.27 13.06 -1.27
CA GLY A 433 -0.70 12.22 -0.16
C GLY A 433 -1.65 11.10 -0.54
N TYR A 434 -2.41 10.65 0.45
CA TYR A 434 -3.32 9.51 0.37
C TYR A 434 -4.68 9.90 0.96
N ALA A 435 -5.77 9.35 0.43
CA ALA A 435 -7.11 9.72 0.82
C ALA A 435 -7.31 9.54 2.35
N GLY A 436 -7.73 10.64 3.01
CA GLY A 436 -7.94 10.74 4.46
C GLY A 436 -6.68 10.66 5.34
N PHE A 437 -5.50 10.82 4.74
CA PHE A 437 -4.31 11.19 5.50
C PHE A 437 -4.18 12.71 5.55
N LEU A 438 -4.31 13.27 6.76
CA LEU A 438 -4.31 14.72 7.01
C LEU A 438 -2.92 15.30 7.14
N GLY A 439 -1.92 14.47 7.48
CA GLY A 439 -0.53 14.91 7.60
C GLY A 439 0.10 15.21 6.24
N VAL A 440 1.25 15.87 6.26
CA VAL A 440 2.05 16.17 5.07
C VAL A 440 3.38 15.42 5.16
N VAL A 441 3.78 14.77 4.08
CA VAL A 441 5.12 14.15 3.94
C VAL A 441 5.88 14.61 2.68
N SER A 442 5.17 15.25 1.75
CA SER A 442 5.70 16.05 0.64
C SER A 442 4.69 17.17 0.38
N GLY A 443 5.09 18.44 0.47
CA GLY A 443 4.18 19.54 0.11
C GLY A 443 4.84 20.90 -0.02
N MET A 444 4.04 21.88 -0.43
CA MET A 444 4.47 23.27 -0.67
C MET A 444 3.32 24.24 -0.40
N ASN A 445 3.60 25.44 0.12
CA ASN A 445 2.59 26.46 0.41
C ASN A 445 2.68 27.70 -0.50
N GLU A 446 1.66 28.55 -0.43
CA GLU A 446 1.57 29.82 -1.18
C GLU A 446 2.68 30.84 -0.83
N ARG A 447 3.44 30.59 0.25
CA ARG A 447 4.59 31.39 0.68
C ARG A 447 5.91 30.86 0.14
N GLN A 448 5.86 29.92 -0.80
CA GLN A 448 7.02 29.32 -1.47
C GLN A 448 7.91 28.49 -0.53
N ILE A 449 7.37 28.02 0.60
CA ILE A 449 8.01 27.02 1.46
C ILE A 449 7.65 25.63 0.97
N SER A 450 8.65 24.78 0.76
CA SER A 450 8.47 23.36 0.42
C SER A 450 9.10 22.45 1.49
N VAL A 451 8.44 21.32 1.75
CA VAL A 451 8.77 20.42 2.87
C VAL A 451 8.87 18.96 2.40
N GLY A 452 9.87 18.25 2.91
CA GLY A 452 10.11 16.84 2.65
C GLY A 452 10.84 16.17 3.82
N GLU A 453 10.57 14.88 4.04
CA GLU A 453 11.12 14.10 5.16
C GLU A 453 11.83 12.82 4.74
N MET A 454 12.62 12.33 5.70
CA MET A 454 13.14 10.98 5.78
C MET A 454 13.02 10.49 7.23
N GLY A 455 12.28 9.42 7.52
CA GLY A 455 12.39 8.76 8.82
C GLY A 455 13.78 8.17 9.11
N GLY A 456 14.12 8.05 10.39
CA GLY A 456 15.37 7.53 10.93
C GLY A 456 15.16 6.35 11.90
N GLY A 457 15.72 6.45 13.10
CA GLY A 457 15.41 5.55 14.24
C GLY A 457 14.27 6.04 15.14
N GLY A 458 14.34 5.71 16.43
CA GLY A 458 13.50 6.33 17.47
C GLY A 458 12.07 5.80 17.62
N ARG A 459 11.69 4.67 16.99
CA ARG A 459 10.37 4.04 17.22
C ARG A 459 10.06 3.95 18.73
N TYR A 460 8.80 4.21 19.09
CA TYR A 460 8.28 4.36 20.46
C TYR A 460 8.65 5.66 21.20
N GLN A 461 9.33 6.63 20.57
CA GLN A 461 9.54 7.98 21.13
C GLN A 461 8.43 8.92 20.63
N TRP A 462 7.24 8.82 21.22
CA TRP A 462 6.00 9.41 20.70
C TRP A 462 5.46 10.59 21.53
N ASP A 463 6.21 11.10 22.51
CA ASP A 463 5.79 12.17 23.42
C ASP A 463 6.06 13.56 22.80
N GLY A 464 5.46 13.81 21.63
CA GLY A 464 5.63 15.05 20.87
C GLY A 464 4.64 15.19 19.72
N ILE A 465 4.81 16.24 18.89
CA ILE A 465 3.97 16.43 17.70
C ILE A 465 4.35 15.38 16.65
N PRO A 466 3.40 14.62 16.07
CA PRO A 466 3.70 13.71 14.96
C PRO A 466 4.42 14.43 13.82
N MET A 467 5.40 13.78 13.20
CA MET A 467 6.21 14.36 12.13
C MET A 467 5.35 14.93 11.00
N ALA A 468 4.35 14.18 10.54
CA ALA A 468 3.51 14.61 9.43
C ALA A 468 2.54 15.74 9.82
N THR A 469 2.16 15.82 11.09
CA THR A 469 1.42 16.96 11.66
C THR A 469 2.30 18.19 11.71
N MET A 470 3.56 18.04 12.14
CA MET A 470 4.54 19.12 12.24
C MET A 470 4.93 19.69 10.87
N MET A 471 5.10 18.84 9.85
CA MET A 471 5.26 19.26 8.46
C MET A 471 4.03 20.00 7.91
N ARG A 472 2.81 19.57 8.29
CA ARG A 472 1.59 20.29 7.92
C ARG A 472 1.53 21.66 8.59
N MET A 473 1.88 21.76 9.87
CA MET A 473 1.98 23.05 10.57
C MET A 473 2.95 24.01 9.86
N ALA A 474 4.07 23.51 9.34
CA ALA A 474 5.02 24.31 8.58
C ALA A 474 4.39 24.93 7.31
N LEU A 475 3.63 24.14 6.54
CA LEU A 475 2.94 24.65 5.35
C LEU A 475 1.81 25.62 5.71
N GLU A 476 1.11 25.40 6.82
CA GLU A 476 0.01 26.24 7.27
C GLU A 476 0.45 27.57 7.90
N GLN A 477 1.65 27.62 8.50
CA GLN A 477 2.06 28.72 9.39
C GLN A 477 3.35 29.45 8.97
N CYS A 478 4.24 28.84 8.19
CA CYS A 478 5.57 29.41 7.93
C CYS A 478 5.65 30.06 6.53
N ALA A 479 6.24 31.25 6.48
CA ALA A 479 6.53 32.04 5.29
C ALA A 479 8.04 32.25 5.04
N SER A 480 8.92 31.66 5.86
CA SER A 480 10.38 31.71 5.73
C SER A 480 11.07 30.47 6.32
N LEU A 481 12.32 30.19 5.95
CA LEU A 481 13.11 29.15 6.63
C LEU A 481 13.34 29.45 8.12
N ASP A 482 13.41 30.71 8.53
CA ASP A 482 13.62 31.06 9.94
C ASP A 482 12.39 30.71 10.79
N GLU A 483 11.18 30.96 10.29
CA GLU A 483 9.95 30.51 10.93
C GLU A 483 9.85 28.97 10.99
N VAL A 484 10.36 28.26 9.98
CA VAL A 484 10.48 26.79 10.04
C VAL A 484 11.48 26.36 11.12
N ARG A 485 12.66 27.00 11.21
CA ARG A 485 13.65 26.71 12.26
C ARG A 485 13.06 26.95 13.66
N ASP A 486 12.31 28.04 13.85
CA ASP A 486 11.68 28.37 15.12
C ASP A 486 10.52 27.43 15.46
N LEU A 487 9.72 27.01 14.48
CA LEU A 487 8.73 25.95 14.65
C LEU A 487 9.40 24.62 15.10
N TRP A 488 10.55 24.27 14.54
CA TRP A 488 11.31 23.07 14.94
C TRP A 488 11.93 23.19 16.34
N ARG A 489 12.45 24.36 16.70
CA ARG A 489 13.03 24.63 18.04
C ARG A 489 11.97 24.55 19.14
N ARG A 490 10.81 25.19 18.95
CA ARG A 490 9.78 25.37 19.99
C ARG A 490 8.83 24.20 20.20
N SER A 491 8.80 23.24 19.26
CA SER A 491 7.89 22.10 19.30
C SER A 491 8.56 20.86 19.88
N PRO A 492 7.87 20.04 20.71
CA PRO A 492 8.33 18.70 21.07
C PRO A 492 8.23 17.79 19.84
N ARG A 493 9.26 16.95 19.64
CA ARG A 493 9.46 16.16 18.41
C ARG A 493 9.44 14.67 18.74
N THR A 494 9.02 13.86 17.77
CA THR A 494 8.94 12.39 17.90
C THR A 494 10.04 11.69 17.11
N CYS A 495 10.35 10.45 17.50
CA CYS A 495 11.29 9.52 16.86
C CYS A 495 12.62 10.17 16.42
N GLU A 496 13.33 9.60 15.45
CA GLU A 496 14.35 10.34 14.69
C GLU A 496 13.84 10.58 13.27
N TYR A 497 13.95 11.83 12.82
CA TYR A 497 13.61 12.25 11.46
C TYR A 497 14.70 13.16 10.90
N TYR A 498 14.78 13.14 9.58
CA TYR A 498 15.57 14.06 8.79
C TYR A 498 14.63 14.82 7.86
N TYR A 499 14.92 16.08 7.62
CA TYR A 499 14.08 16.93 6.79
C TYR A 499 14.92 17.67 5.77
N VAL A 500 14.26 18.05 4.68
CA VAL A 500 14.72 19.10 3.77
C VAL A 500 13.60 20.13 3.73
N PHE A 501 13.96 21.38 4.01
CA PHE A 501 13.09 22.53 3.84
C PHE A 501 13.73 23.49 2.86
N ALA A 502 12.92 24.15 2.06
CA ALA A 502 13.40 25.12 1.08
C ALA A 502 12.42 26.27 0.89
N ASP A 503 12.98 27.46 0.65
CA ASP A 503 12.29 28.74 0.50
C ASP A 503 12.60 29.31 -0.89
N GLY A 504 11.57 29.51 -1.71
CA GLY A 504 11.70 30.08 -3.05
C GLY A 504 11.79 31.62 -3.07
N LYS A 505 11.28 32.29 -2.04
CA LYS A 505 11.26 33.75 -1.93
C LYS A 505 12.65 34.28 -1.55
N ALA A 506 13.37 33.54 -0.71
CA ALA A 506 14.79 33.72 -0.43
C ALA A 506 15.54 32.42 -0.79
N PRO A 507 15.90 32.20 -2.08
CA PRO A 507 16.39 30.92 -2.62
C PRO A 507 17.48 30.25 -1.78
N SER A 508 17.04 29.33 -0.94
CA SER A 508 17.86 28.63 0.04
C SER A 508 17.16 27.37 0.54
N ALA A 509 17.92 26.48 1.16
CA ALA A 509 17.42 25.28 1.80
C ALA A 509 18.05 25.10 3.19
N VAL A 510 17.48 24.21 3.99
CA VAL A 510 18.11 23.71 5.22
C VAL A 510 17.83 22.21 5.35
N GLY A 511 18.88 21.44 5.59
CA GLY A 511 18.76 20.06 6.03
C GLY A 511 18.56 20.05 7.53
N VAL A 512 17.71 19.17 8.06
CA VAL A 512 17.52 19.03 9.50
C VAL A 512 17.71 17.58 9.89
N ARG A 513 18.41 17.32 10.99
CA ARG A 513 18.31 16.08 11.76
C ARG A 513 17.63 16.43 13.08
N ALA A 514 16.60 15.69 13.45
CA ALA A 514 15.90 15.87 14.70
C ALA A 514 15.64 14.53 15.40
N THR A 515 15.80 14.53 16.71
CA THR A 515 15.27 13.53 17.64
C THR A 515 14.35 14.26 18.65
N PRO A 516 13.81 13.61 19.71
CA PRO A 516 13.14 14.34 20.78
C PRO A 516 14.11 15.33 21.44
N ASP A 517 15.34 14.88 21.72
CA ASP A 517 16.34 15.60 22.52
C ASP A 517 17.30 16.47 21.69
N GLU A 518 17.60 16.08 20.45
CA GLU A 518 18.58 16.74 19.59
C GLU A 518 17.92 17.43 18.37
N LEU A 519 18.46 18.59 17.98
CA LEU A 519 18.06 19.31 16.79
C LEU A 519 19.29 19.93 16.11
N GLU A 520 19.64 19.41 14.94
CA GLU A 520 20.79 19.85 14.13
C GLU A 520 20.29 20.44 12.81
N PHE A 521 20.74 21.65 12.49
CA PHE A 521 20.50 22.31 11.21
C PHE A 521 21.76 22.22 10.35
N ILE A 522 21.60 21.79 9.11
CA ILE A 522 22.66 21.54 8.12
C ILE A 522 22.47 22.56 7.00
N GLU A 523 23.39 23.53 6.96
CA GLU A 523 23.35 24.60 5.96
C GLU A 523 23.73 24.12 4.54
N PRO A 524 23.27 24.81 3.49
CA PRO A 524 23.65 24.49 2.11
C PRO A 524 25.15 24.51 1.90
N GLY A 525 25.68 23.47 1.25
CA GLY A 525 27.12 23.32 1.03
C GLY A 525 27.95 23.05 2.28
N ALA A 526 27.34 22.83 3.45
CA ALA A 526 28.06 22.32 4.62
C ALA A 526 28.49 20.86 4.42
N ALA A 527 29.67 20.51 4.93
CA ALA A 527 30.06 19.11 5.09
C ALA A 527 29.43 18.55 6.38
N HIS A 528 29.06 17.26 6.38
CA HIS A 528 28.50 16.60 7.56
C HIS A 528 29.01 15.16 7.66
N PRO A 529 29.37 14.65 8.86
CA PRO A 529 29.97 13.32 9.01
C PRO A 529 29.18 12.16 8.40
N ARG A 530 27.84 12.27 8.33
CA ARG A 530 26.96 11.23 7.75
C ARG A 530 26.61 11.46 6.28
N LEU A 531 26.87 12.65 5.74
CA LEU A 531 26.51 13.04 4.37
C LEU A 531 27.72 13.20 3.43
N GLY A 532 28.92 13.35 3.99
CA GLY A 532 30.17 13.57 3.24
C GLY A 532 30.54 15.05 3.11
N SER A 533 31.39 15.37 2.13
CA SER A 533 31.81 16.74 1.81
C SER A 533 30.63 17.61 1.35
N GLY A 534 30.65 18.90 1.64
CA GLY A 534 29.64 19.83 1.14
C GLY A 534 29.66 19.93 -0.39
N ILE A 535 28.48 20.02 -1.00
CA ILE A 535 28.30 20.35 -2.42
C ILE A 535 27.79 21.80 -2.45
N PRO A 536 28.48 22.77 -3.09
CA PRO A 536 28.05 24.16 -3.10
C PRO A 536 26.60 24.32 -3.56
N ASP A 537 25.85 25.17 -2.85
CA ASP A 537 24.46 25.54 -3.16
C ASP A 537 23.48 24.33 -3.17
N ALA A 538 23.76 23.32 -2.33
CA ALA A 538 22.96 22.10 -2.21
C ALA A 538 22.82 21.58 -0.77
N VAL A 539 21.68 20.94 -0.49
CA VAL A 539 21.39 20.13 0.70
C VAL A 539 21.00 18.72 0.23
N VAL A 540 21.75 17.70 0.62
CA VAL A 540 21.58 16.33 0.08
C VAL A 540 21.40 15.33 1.22
N MET A 541 20.17 14.89 1.47
CA MET A 541 19.82 13.99 2.57
C MET A 541 19.48 12.58 2.02
N SER A 542 20.28 11.58 2.33
CA SER A 542 19.96 10.18 2.02
C SER A 542 20.86 9.23 2.83
N GLY A 543 20.71 7.92 2.63
CA GLY A 543 21.47 6.90 3.34
C GLY A 543 22.12 5.86 2.43
N GLY A 544 23.36 5.48 2.74
CA GLY A 544 24.10 4.40 2.09
C GLY A 544 24.34 4.64 0.59
N SER A 545 24.28 3.56 -0.20
CA SER A 545 24.53 3.60 -1.65
C SER A 545 23.60 4.54 -2.44
N ARG A 546 22.41 4.85 -1.90
CA ARG A 546 21.48 5.84 -2.48
C ARG A 546 22.07 7.25 -2.38
N LEU A 547 22.62 7.62 -1.21
CA LEU A 547 23.33 8.88 -1.01
C LEU A 547 24.51 9.00 -1.97
N GLU A 548 25.37 7.99 -2.04
CA GLU A 548 26.52 8.02 -2.94
C GLU A 548 26.10 8.20 -4.41
N LYS A 549 25.04 7.50 -4.86
CA LYS A 549 24.57 7.62 -6.24
C LYS A 549 23.96 8.99 -6.52
N LEU A 550 23.19 9.52 -5.56
CA LEU A 550 22.58 10.85 -5.65
C LEU A 550 23.66 11.94 -5.70
N ARG A 551 24.62 11.92 -4.77
CA ARG A 551 25.78 12.82 -4.75
C ARG A 551 26.55 12.80 -6.06
N ARG A 552 26.96 11.62 -6.54
CA ARG A 552 27.68 11.49 -7.83
C ARG A 552 26.91 12.08 -9.00
N ARG A 553 25.58 11.95 -9.04
CA ARG A 553 24.74 12.57 -10.08
C ARG A 553 24.72 14.10 -9.95
N ILE A 554 24.52 14.64 -8.74
CA ILE A 554 24.51 16.08 -8.48
C ILE A 554 25.88 16.69 -8.81
N GLU A 555 26.98 16.09 -8.33
CA GLU A 555 28.35 16.54 -8.59
C GLU A 555 28.68 16.51 -10.10
N SER A 556 28.21 15.50 -10.84
CA SER A 556 28.41 15.40 -12.30
C SER A 556 27.57 16.40 -13.11
N ALA A 557 26.45 16.87 -12.57
CA ALA A 557 25.52 17.76 -13.25
C ALA A 557 25.53 19.20 -12.71
N HIS A 558 26.36 19.50 -11.70
CA HIS A 558 26.39 20.78 -10.99
C HIS A 558 26.54 21.96 -11.97
N GLY A 559 25.70 22.99 -11.82
CA GLY A 559 25.63 24.13 -12.75
C GLY A 559 24.87 23.87 -14.06
N SER A 560 24.36 22.65 -14.28
CA SER A 560 23.59 22.27 -15.47
C SER A 560 22.22 21.64 -15.19
N ILE A 561 21.83 21.51 -13.91
CA ILE A 561 20.58 20.87 -13.49
C ILE A 561 19.37 21.76 -13.84
N ASP A 562 18.46 21.25 -14.66
CA ASP A 562 17.11 21.77 -14.90
C ASP A 562 16.03 20.83 -14.32
N ALA A 563 14.75 21.18 -14.43
CA ALA A 563 13.65 20.37 -13.90
C ALA A 563 13.64 18.90 -14.38
N ARG A 564 14.01 18.64 -15.64
CA ARG A 564 14.15 17.27 -16.17
C ARG A 564 15.30 16.54 -15.47
N THR A 565 16.45 17.20 -15.39
CA THR A 565 17.65 16.65 -14.74
C THR A 565 17.38 16.36 -13.26
N ALA A 566 16.65 17.25 -12.57
CA ALA A 566 16.23 17.10 -11.18
C ALA A 566 15.28 15.91 -10.96
N ILE A 567 14.38 15.63 -11.91
CA ILE A 567 13.58 14.39 -11.94
C ILE A 567 14.50 13.15 -12.11
N ASP A 568 15.47 13.21 -13.02
CA ASP A 568 16.41 12.11 -13.28
C ASP A 568 17.36 11.83 -12.10
N LEU A 569 17.59 12.81 -11.21
CA LEU A 569 18.31 12.58 -9.94
C LEU A 569 17.58 11.57 -9.04
N MET A 570 16.25 11.65 -8.96
CA MET A 570 15.41 10.74 -8.16
C MET A 570 15.32 9.32 -8.77
N ALA A 571 15.64 9.14 -10.06
CA ALA A 571 15.52 7.86 -10.74
C ALA A 571 16.28 6.72 -10.03
N ARG A 572 15.87 5.46 -10.26
CA ARG A 572 16.57 4.29 -9.71
C ARG A 572 18.07 4.32 -10.04
N PRO A 573 18.98 3.88 -9.15
CA PRO A 573 18.73 3.26 -7.85
C PRO A 573 18.68 4.25 -6.66
N VAL A 574 18.45 5.56 -6.88
CA VAL A 574 18.22 6.50 -5.76
C VAL A 574 16.87 6.22 -5.12
N SER A 575 15.81 6.15 -5.93
CA SER A 575 14.53 5.52 -5.54
C SER A 575 14.66 3.99 -5.43
N MET A 576 14.02 3.38 -4.42
CA MET A 576 14.00 1.92 -4.23
C MET A 576 12.92 1.24 -5.08
N SER A 577 12.79 -0.10 -4.98
CA SER A 577 11.70 -0.89 -5.59
C SER A 577 10.35 -0.67 -4.90
N SER A 578 10.39 -0.24 -3.63
CA SER A 578 9.27 0.28 -2.84
C SER A 578 8.99 1.76 -3.08
N ASN A 579 9.53 2.40 -4.12
CA ASN A 579 9.29 3.82 -4.32
C ASN A 579 7.82 4.09 -4.70
N LEU A 580 7.06 4.68 -3.76
CA LEU A 580 5.60 4.81 -3.77
C LEU A 580 5.14 6.13 -4.40
N HIS A 581 5.85 7.23 -4.14
CA HIS A 581 5.71 8.49 -4.88
C HIS A 581 7.03 9.27 -4.92
N ASN A 582 7.21 10.07 -5.98
CA ASN A 582 8.26 11.08 -6.10
C ASN A 582 7.62 12.44 -6.32
N VAL A 583 8.20 13.48 -5.72
CA VAL A 583 7.79 14.87 -5.94
C VAL A 583 9.01 15.74 -6.21
N LEU A 584 8.92 16.60 -7.24
CA LEU A 584 9.80 17.74 -7.45
C LEU A 584 8.99 19.02 -7.22
N PHE A 585 9.49 19.91 -6.36
CA PHE A 585 8.98 21.27 -6.20
C PHE A 585 9.92 22.27 -6.88
N ALA A 586 9.34 23.28 -7.54
CA ALA A 586 10.02 24.53 -7.90
C ALA A 586 9.27 25.72 -7.27
N PRO A 587 9.61 26.11 -6.02
CA PRO A 587 8.77 27.02 -5.25
C PRO A 587 8.67 28.44 -5.82
N GLN A 588 9.70 28.92 -6.53
CA GLN A 588 9.68 30.24 -7.18
C GLN A 588 8.60 30.36 -8.27
N SER A 589 8.37 29.30 -9.04
CA SER A 589 7.33 29.25 -10.08
C SER A 589 6.00 28.68 -9.57
N SER A 590 5.90 28.32 -8.29
CA SER A 590 4.76 27.60 -7.70
C SER A 590 4.46 26.25 -8.36
N GLU A 591 5.43 25.65 -9.04
CA GLU A 591 5.24 24.39 -9.77
C GLU A 591 5.56 23.15 -8.92
N ILE A 592 4.80 22.09 -9.16
CA ILE A 592 4.97 20.78 -8.52
C ILE A 592 4.84 19.68 -9.57
N TRP A 593 5.80 18.76 -9.65
CA TRP A 593 5.72 17.55 -10.47
C TRP A 593 5.62 16.33 -9.56
N ILE A 594 4.54 15.56 -9.69
CA ILE A 594 4.27 14.39 -8.85
C ILE A 594 4.21 13.14 -9.74
N ALA A 595 4.92 12.07 -9.36
CA ALA A 595 4.72 10.73 -9.91
C ALA A 595 4.28 9.77 -8.78
N ASN A 596 3.27 8.94 -9.04
CA ASN A 596 2.82 7.89 -8.14
C ASN A 596 3.16 6.50 -8.71
N ALA A 597 3.44 5.53 -7.84
CA ALA A 597 3.63 4.15 -8.24
C ALA A 597 2.35 3.57 -8.87
N SER A 598 2.51 2.58 -9.74
CA SER A 598 1.39 1.76 -10.22
C SER A 598 1.28 0.46 -9.42
N SER A 599 0.36 -0.43 -9.79
CA SER A 599 0.32 -1.79 -9.25
C SER A 599 1.50 -2.67 -9.70
N ARG A 600 2.35 -2.21 -10.64
CA ARG A 600 3.42 -3.01 -11.25
C ARG A 600 4.81 -2.33 -11.32
N ARG A 601 4.88 -1.00 -11.19
CA ARG A 601 6.12 -0.20 -11.31
C ARG A 601 6.21 0.87 -10.22
N PRO A 602 7.40 1.14 -9.67
CA PRO A 602 7.63 2.24 -8.71
C PRO A 602 7.43 3.61 -9.36
N ALA A 603 7.22 4.65 -8.55
CA ALA A 603 6.96 6.01 -9.03
C ALA A 603 8.08 6.58 -9.91
N ALA A 604 9.34 6.26 -9.64
CA ALA A 604 10.50 6.64 -10.45
C ALA A 604 10.49 6.09 -11.90
N GLU A 605 9.57 5.18 -12.24
CA GLU A 605 9.37 4.63 -13.59
C GLU A 605 8.02 5.07 -14.19
N MET A 606 7.31 6.00 -13.54
CA MET A 606 6.00 6.50 -13.92
C MET A 606 6.08 7.95 -14.40
N PRO A 607 5.14 8.41 -15.27
CA PRO A 607 5.07 9.80 -15.68
C PRO A 607 4.84 10.74 -14.49
N TYR A 608 5.40 11.95 -14.57
CA TYR A 608 5.16 13.01 -13.60
C TYR A 608 4.07 13.94 -14.12
N VAL A 609 3.04 14.20 -13.31
CA VAL A 609 1.97 15.17 -13.57
C VAL A 609 2.37 16.52 -12.97
N ARG A 610 2.26 17.60 -13.76
CA ARG A 610 2.59 18.98 -13.33
C ARG A 610 1.36 19.68 -12.76
N TYR A 611 1.55 20.41 -11.67
CA TYR A 611 0.58 21.28 -11.02
C TYR A 611 1.18 22.68 -10.84
N ASP A 612 0.32 23.68 -10.85
CA ASP A 612 0.63 25.07 -10.50
C ASP A 612 -0.18 25.42 -9.25
N LEU A 613 0.48 25.57 -8.10
CA LEU A 613 -0.17 25.82 -6.83
C LEU A 613 -0.87 27.19 -6.82
N GLY A 614 -0.25 28.21 -7.42
CA GLY A 614 -0.79 29.57 -7.45
C GLY A 614 -2.09 29.63 -8.24
N ALA A 615 -2.11 29.01 -9.42
CA ALA A 615 -3.31 28.93 -10.24
C ALA A 615 -4.44 28.12 -9.58
N LEU A 616 -4.11 27.02 -8.88
CA LEU A 616 -5.10 26.18 -8.19
C LEU A 616 -5.70 26.86 -6.95
N LEU A 617 -4.91 27.63 -6.19
CA LEU A 617 -5.43 28.44 -5.09
C LEU A 617 -6.30 29.60 -5.60
N ALA A 618 -5.87 30.31 -6.66
CA ALA A 618 -6.67 31.35 -7.28
C ALA A 618 -8.02 30.84 -7.83
N GLU A 619 -8.05 29.61 -8.35
CA GLU A 619 -9.29 28.95 -8.77
C GLU A 619 -10.24 28.67 -7.58
N ILE A 620 -9.70 28.32 -6.42
CA ILE A 620 -10.50 28.15 -5.18
C ILE A 620 -11.05 29.51 -4.72
N ASP A 621 -10.18 30.52 -4.57
CA ASP A 621 -10.56 31.84 -4.09
C ASP A 621 -11.64 32.49 -4.98
N ALA A 622 -11.54 32.34 -6.31
CA ALA A 622 -12.55 32.82 -7.25
C ALA A 622 -13.91 32.13 -7.09
N ARG A 623 -13.95 30.85 -6.69
CA ARG A 623 -15.19 30.11 -6.41
C ARG A 623 -15.81 30.54 -5.08
N VAL A 624 -14.99 30.77 -4.05
CA VAL A 624 -15.45 31.29 -2.75
C VAL A 624 -16.10 32.66 -2.93
N ALA A 625 -15.45 33.57 -3.66
CA ALA A 625 -15.99 34.88 -3.98
C ALA A 625 -17.31 34.80 -4.78
N ALA A 626 -17.42 33.85 -5.73
CA ALA A 626 -18.65 33.65 -6.49
C ALA A 626 -19.82 33.06 -5.68
N ALA A 627 -19.54 32.39 -4.55
CA ALA A 627 -20.56 31.83 -3.65
C ALA A 627 -21.08 32.84 -2.62
N HIS A 628 -20.32 33.91 -2.35
CA HIS A 628 -20.63 34.96 -1.36
C HIS A 628 -20.45 36.36 -1.99
N PRO A 629 -21.39 36.79 -2.86
CA PRO A 629 -21.30 38.05 -3.60
C PRO A 629 -21.59 39.32 -2.77
#